data_AF-A0A257M4Z8-F1
#
_entry.id   AF-A0A257M4Z8-F1
#
_cell.length_a   1.000
_cell.length_b   1.000
_cell.length_c   1.000
_cell.angle_alpha   90.00
_cell.angle_beta   90.00
_cell.angle_gamma   90.00
#
_symmetry.space_group_name_H-M   'P 1'
#
loop_
_entity.id
_entity.type
_entity.pdbx_description
1 polymer ?
#
loop_
_entity_poly.entity_id
_entity_poly.type
_entity_poly.pdbx_seq_one_letter_code
_entity_poly.pdbx_strand_id
1 'polypeptide(L)'
;MSTKALVNLVICLIIAGASYLVFRVWEGGNSKGDIASGLLNKEDTEHFAKSIASSPGEANGNPDPASDSGKSALQQTLERMVRRWDAGIGRSRGNTNKAELQSICEEAVLNLGASNELAEFINHPSLSSSVSHRDWLLGPGLGVLFSGANAEKNRNSMLEVKDVNVRNALCKRAGETFGALGFKEYLDSLEADHADCQSPLLTGRCVALAQTNLEGAVYAFRELKTRRTGYDCLGAALAIAFANMNYTTAKTTLGSLPDDLKSEAVSGMREKQGRNVGPFLAAVDEVINTADWAKAEKTWCVKLHNLAGFSTEYETLLAWAALLPERSDTMDLYRVAIRSFVTNQPDKAKQWILSLPQGWKRENSLAGFVQSSLAARGDVTGAKWARGLIQDPAFAASADGWFLDFEKRSRKVLPQ
;
A
#
# COMPACT_ATOMS: atom_id res chain seq x y z
N MET A 1 -28.35 -4.74 -39.04
CA MET A 1 -27.07 -4.58 -38.31
C MET A 1 -26.35 -5.92 -38.36
N SER A 2 -25.09 -5.98 -38.82
CA SER A 2 -24.39 -7.28 -38.91
C SER A 2 -24.02 -7.80 -37.52
N THR A 3 -23.92 -9.13 -37.36
CA THR A 3 -23.55 -9.77 -36.09
C THR A 3 -22.22 -9.23 -35.53
N LYS A 4 -21.28 -8.85 -36.42
CA LYS A 4 -20.02 -8.20 -36.03
C LYS A 4 -20.22 -6.79 -35.45
N ALA A 5 -21.15 -6.01 -36.00
CA ALA A 5 -21.47 -4.68 -35.47
C ALA A 5 -22.12 -4.76 -34.08
N LEU A 6 -22.95 -5.79 -33.82
CA LEU A 6 -23.54 -6.04 -32.50
C LEU A 6 -22.47 -6.42 -31.47
N VAL A 7 -21.54 -7.31 -31.82
CA VAL A 7 -20.44 -7.70 -30.92
C VAL A 7 -19.55 -6.51 -30.57
N ASN A 8 -19.19 -5.67 -31.55
CA ASN A 8 -18.39 -4.48 -31.29
C ASN A 8 -19.12 -3.47 -30.39
N LEU A 9 -20.43 -3.29 -30.57
CA LEU A 9 -21.24 -2.42 -29.71
C LEU A 9 -21.24 -2.92 -28.25
N VAL A 10 -21.41 -4.22 -28.04
CA VAL A 10 -21.40 -4.83 -26.70
C VAL A 10 -20.04 -4.65 -26.02
N ILE A 11 -18.94 -4.86 -26.75
CA ILE A 11 -17.59 -4.64 -26.22
C ILE A 11 -17.38 -3.16 -25.82
N CYS A 12 -17.81 -2.22 -26.66
CA CYS A 12 -17.72 -0.79 -26.33
C CYS A 12 -18.54 -0.43 -25.09
N LEU A 13 -19.72 -1.00 -24.91
CA LEU A 13 -20.57 -0.77 -23.73
C LEU A 13 -19.94 -1.36 -22.46
N ILE A 14 -19.29 -2.52 -22.54
CA ILE A 14 -18.57 -3.13 -21.41
C ILE A 14 -17.37 -2.26 -21.01
N ILE A 15 -16.59 -1.79 -21.99
CA ILE A 15 -15.44 -0.90 -21.73
C ILE A 15 -15.91 0.41 -21.12
N ALA A 16 -16.95 1.05 -21.68
CA ALA A 16 -17.50 2.28 -21.14
C ALA A 16 -18.05 2.12 -19.71
N GLY A 17 -18.74 1.00 -19.44
CA GLY A 17 -19.23 0.67 -18.10
C GLY A 17 -18.10 0.46 -17.09
N ALA A 18 -17.05 -0.25 -17.48
CA ALA A 18 -15.86 -0.45 -16.65
C ALA A 18 -15.11 0.88 -16.38
N SER A 19 -14.93 1.71 -17.41
CA SER A 19 -14.32 3.04 -17.27
C SER A 19 -15.16 3.97 -16.38
N TYR A 20 -16.49 3.94 -16.48
CA TYR A 20 -17.38 4.71 -15.62
C TYR A 20 -17.31 4.25 -14.16
N LEU A 21 -17.25 2.94 -13.90
CA LEU A 21 -17.07 2.40 -12.55
C LEU A 21 -15.73 2.83 -11.94
N VAL A 22 -14.63 2.75 -12.70
CA VAL A 22 -13.31 3.22 -12.27
C VAL A 22 -13.33 4.73 -11.98
N PHE A 23 -13.98 5.52 -12.83
CA PHE A 23 -14.13 6.97 -12.62
C PHE A 23 -14.95 7.29 -11.38
N ARG A 24 -16.03 6.55 -11.10
CA ARG A 24 -16.87 6.76 -9.89
C ARG A 24 -16.17 6.34 -8.60
N VAL A 25 -15.36 5.28 -8.64
CA VAL A 25 -14.47 4.90 -7.54
C VAL A 25 -13.42 5.99 -7.31
N TRP A 26 -12.90 6.60 -8.38
CA TRP A 26 -11.95 7.71 -8.32
C TRP A 26 -12.57 9.01 -7.77
N GLU A 27 -13.76 9.41 -8.23
CA GLU A 27 -14.48 10.59 -7.69
C GLU A 27 -14.84 10.44 -6.22
N GLY A 28 -15.26 9.23 -5.80
CA GLY A 28 -15.57 8.94 -4.40
C GLY A 28 -14.34 8.96 -3.47
N GLY A 29 -13.14 8.77 -4.02
CA GLY A 29 -11.88 8.79 -3.27
C GLY A 29 -11.22 10.16 -3.15
N ASN A 30 -11.67 11.16 -3.93
CA ASN A 30 -11.02 12.48 -4.02
C ASN A 30 -11.78 13.62 -3.32
N SER A 31 -12.83 13.32 -2.54
CA SER A 31 -13.47 14.34 -1.70
C SER A 31 -12.61 14.68 -0.49
N LYS A 32 -11.73 15.67 -0.67
CA LYS A 32 -11.09 16.55 0.33
C LYS A 32 -10.21 15.85 1.38
N GLY A 33 -8.96 16.32 1.42
CA GLY A 33 -7.94 15.91 2.36
C GLY A 33 -8.39 16.07 3.81
N ASP A 34 -8.40 14.95 4.50
CA ASP A 34 -8.15 14.77 5.94
C ASP A 34 -7.88 13.28 6.19
N ILE A 35 -6.91 12.72 5.45
CA ILE A 35 -6.21 11.51 5.90
C ILE A 35 -4.89 12.01 6.47
N ALA A 36 -4.99 12.78 7.55
CA ALA A 36 -3.90 12.83 8.52
C ALA A 36 -3.63 11.38 8.93
N SER A 37 -2.34 11.00 8.93
CA SER A 37 -1.83 9.77 9.49
C SER A 37 -2.60 9.40 10.74
N GLY A 38 -3.45 8.37 10.65
CA GLY A 38 -4.17 7.78 11.78
C GLY A 38 -3.20 7.05 12.70
N LEU A 39 -2.33 7.80 13.36
CA LEU A 39 -1.80 7.45 14.65
C LEU A 39 -2.94 7.76 15.61
N LEU A 40 -3.48 6.73 16.27
CA LEU A 40 -4.29 6.93 17.46
C LEU A 40 -3.47 7.82 18.39
N ASN A 41 -3.94 9.04 18.63
CA ASN A 41 -3.35 9.84 19.68
C ASN A 41 -3.62 9.09 20.99
N LYS A 42 -2.72 9.20 21.97
CA LYS A 42 -2.87 8.47 23.25
C LYS A 42 -4.26 8.68 23.88
N GLU A 43 -4.84 9.87 23.64
CA GLU A 43 -6.20 10.26 24.02
C GLU A 43 -7.32 9.42 23.39
N ASP A 44 -7.23 9.01 22.12
CA ASP A 44 -8.25 8.17 21.48
C ASP A 44 -8.24 6.74 22.05
N THR A 45 -7.05 6.25 22.36
CA THR A 45 -6.86 4.94 22.99
C THR A 45 -7.33 4.95 24.44
N GLU A 46 -7.13 6.06 25.16
CA GLU A 46 -7.63 6.26 26.53
C GLU A 46 -9.15 6.51 26.58
N HIS A 47 -9.71 7.24 25.62
CA HIS A 47 -11.16 7.44 25.49
C HIS A 47 -11.87 6.11 25.16
N PHE A 48 -11.23 5.27 24.34
CA PHE A 48 -11.67 3.91 24.05
C PHE A 48 -11.56 2.98 25.28
N ALA A 49 -10.43 3.00 26.00
CA ALA A 49 -10.27 2.24 27.25
C ALA A 49 -11.28 2.67 28.34
N LYS A 50 -11.67 3.95 28.37
CA LYS A 50 -12.71 4.49 29.27
C LYS A 50 -14.13 4.10 28.84
N SER A 51 -14.42 4.01 27.53
CA SER A 51 -15.74 3.54 27.06
C SER A 51 -15.97 2.06 27.38
N ILE A 52 -14.90 1.25 27.39
CA ILE A 52 -14.91 -0.15 27.83
C ILE A 52 -15.28 -0.28 29.32
N ALA A 53 -14.85 0.65 30.18
CA ALA A 53 -15.15 0.62 31.61
C ALA A 53 -16.59 1.09 31.96
N SER A 54 -17.35 1.59 30.98
CA SER A 54 -18.64 2.27 31.20
C SER A 54 -19.78 1.78 30.29
N SER A 55 -19.91 0.47 30.09
CA SER A 55 -21.15 -0.09 29.51
C SER A 55 -21.71 -1.23 30.34
N PRO A 56 -23.01 -1.14 30.69
CA PRO A 56 -23.94 -2.09 30.10
C PRO A 56 -25.14 -1.36 29.47
N GLY A 57 -25.29 -1.47 28.16
CA GLY A 57 -26.55 -1.25 27.46
C GLY A 57 -27.19 -2.60 27.15
N GLU A 58 -28.16 -3.01 27.96
CA GLU A 58 -29.04 -4.14 27.64
C GLU A 58 -29.78 -3.86 26.32
N ALA A 59 -29.36 -4.53 25.25
CA ALA A 59 -30.17 -4.62 24.03
C ALA A 59 -31.35 -5.56 24.32
N ASN A 60 -32.49 -4.98 24.69
CA ASN A 60 -33.77 -5.66 24.85
C ASN A 60 -34.28 -6.18 23.50
N GLY A 61 -33.79 -7.36 23.12
CA GLY A 61 -34.35 -8.20 22.08
C GLY A 61 -34.07 -9.63 22.47
N ASN A 62 -34.97 -10.21 23.28
CA ASN A 62 -34.86 -11.58 23.76
C ASN A 62 -34.83 -12.52 22.54
N PRO A 63 -33.70 -13.19 22.23
CA PRO A 63 -33.68 -14.15 21.16
C PRO A 63 -34.56 -15.34 21.57
N ASP A 64 -35.40 -15.79 20.65
CA ASP A 64 -36.24 -16.99 20.81
C ASP A 64 -35.37 -18.15 21.32
N PRO A 65 -35.64 -18.73 22.51
CA PRO A 65 -34.78 -19.74 23.13
C PRO A 65 -34.92 -21.15 22.51
N ALA A 66 -35.35 -21.26 21.25
CA ALA A 66 -35.67 -22.54 20.63
C ALA A 66 -34.50 -23.12 19.79
N SER A 67 -33.86 -24.14 20.37
CA SER A 67 -33.23 -25.30 19.71
C SER A 67 -31.84 -25.19 19.03
N ASP A 68 -30.81 -24.69 19.70
CA ASP A 68 -29.43 -24.91 19.22
C ASP A 68 -28.49 -25.35 20.36
N SER A 69 -28.74 -26.55 20.91
CA SER A 69 -28.08 -27.08 22.12
C SER A 69 -26.66 -27.63 21.93
N GLY A 70 -26.02 -27.39 20.77
CA GLY A 70 -24.70 -27.94 20.45
C GLY A 70 -23.58 -26.93 20.21
N LYS A 71 -23.88 -25.63 20.08
CA LYS A 71 -22.89 -24.62 19.66
C LYS A 71 -22.20 -23.95 20.83
N SER A 72 -20.89 -23.74 20.72
CA SER A 72 -20.10 -22.99 21.71
C SER A 72 -20.62 -21.55 21.82
N ALA A 73 -20.38 -20.90 22.97
CA ALA A 73 -20.75 -19.49 23.15
C ALA A 73 -20.06 -18.55 22.14
N LEU A 74 -18.83 -18.87 21.74
CA LEU A 74 -18.10 -18.14 20.69
C LEU A 74 -18.76 -18.31 19.32
N GLN A 75 -19.20 -19.51 18.97
CA GLN A 75 -19.90 -19.76 17.70
C GLN A 75 -21.22 -18.99 17.64
N GLN A 76 -22.00 -18.97 18.72
CA GLN A 76 -23.24 -18.20 18.79
C GLN A 76 -22.97 -16.68 18.65
N THR A 77 -21.85 -16.22 19.20
CA THR A 77 -21.39 -14.82 19.07
C THR A 77 -21.01 -14.50 17.63
N LEU A 78 -20.23 -15.36 16.97
CA LEU A 78 -19.86 -15.24 15.56
C LEU A 78 -21.10 -15.15 14.67
N GLU A 79 -22.06 -16.06 14.83
CA GLU A 79 -23.30 -16.06 14.04
C GLU A 79 -24.13 -14.79 14.23
N ARG A 80 -24.07 -14.18 15.42
CA ARG A 80 -24.71 -12.89 15.69
C ARG A 80 -23.99 -11.75 14.97
N MET A 81 -22.65 -11.74 14.99
CA MET A 81 -21.83 -10.72 14.31
C MET A 81 -22.01 -10.77 12.80
N VAL A 82 -21.95 -11.96 12.20
CA VAL A 82 -22.15 -12.15 10.75
C VAL A 82 -23.52 -11.66 10.31
N ARG A 83 -24.59 -12.03 11.03
CA ARG A 83 -25.95 -11.55 10.73
C ARG A 83 -26.05 -10.03 10.78
N ARG A 84 -25.45 -9.39 11.79
CA ARG A 84 -25.42 -7.92 11.91
C ARG A 84 -24.61 -7.27 10.79
N TRP A 85 -23.48 -7.86 10.44
CA TRP A 85 -22.61 -7.39 9.35
C TRP A 85 -23.36 -7.40 8.01
N ASP A 86 -23.97 -8.53 7.65
CA ASP A 86 -24.74 -8.66 6.41
C ASP A 86 -25.94 -7.71 6.37
N ALA A 87 -26.63 -7.53 7.50
CA ALA A 87 -27.70 -6.54 7.63
C ALA A 87 -27.20 -5.08 7.48
N GLY A 88 -25.98 -4.78 7.93
CA GLY A 88 -25.35 -3.47 7.76
C GLY A 88 -24.99 -3.18 6.29
N ILE A 89 -24.47 -4.18 5.58
CA ILE A 89 -24.15 -4.07 4.15
C ILE A 89 -25.42 -3.90 3.30
N GLY A 90 -26.51 -4.62 3.61
CA GLY A 90 -27.77 -4.53 2.86
C GLY A 90 -28.41 -3.14 2.88
N ARG A 91 -28.10 -2.31 3.88
CA ARG A 91 -28.62 -0.93 4.06
C ARG A 91 -27.80 0.14 3.33
N SER A 92 -26.87 -0.23 2.45
CA SER A 92 -25.76 0.61 1.96
C SER A 92 -26.13 1.76 1.02
N ARG A 93 -26.37 2.96 1.58
CA ARG A 93 -25.95 4.27 1.02
C ARG A 93 -25.64 5.29 2.14
N GLY A 94 -24.37 5.58 2.40
CA GLY A 94 -23.94 6.75 3.22
C GLY A 94 -22.89 6.50 4.32
N ASN A 95 -22.44 7.57 4.99
CA ASN A 95 -21.40 7.57 6.03
C ASN A 95 -21.81 6.87 7.33
N THR A 96 -23.10 6.88 7.68
CA THR A 96 -23.62 6.28 8.93
C THR A 96 -23.35 4.78 9.00
N ASN A 97 -23.32 4.08 7.86
CA ASN A 97 -23.06 2.65 7.82
C ASN A 97 -21.58 2.30 8.08
N LYS A 98 -20.65 3.22 7.79
CA LYS A 98 -19.22 2.98 8.07
C LYS A 98 -18.99 2.86 9.57
N ALA A 99 -19.62 3.72 10.37
CA ALA A 99 -19.53 3.66 11.83
C ALA A 99 -20.18 2.40 12.42
N GLU A 100 -21.33 1.97 11.89
CA GLU A 100 -22.00 0.73 12.32
C GLU A 100 -21.14 -0.51 12.02
N LEU A 101 -20.63 -0.63 10.79
CA LEU A 101 -19.75 -1.74 10.40
C LEU A 101 -18.45 -1.75 11.20
N GLN A 102 -17.88 -0.58 11.45
CA GLN A 102 -16.71 -0.40 12.30
C GLN A 102 -16.97 -0.86 13.75
N SER A 103 -18.11 -0.49 14.33
CA SER A 103 -18.53 -0.95 15.65
C SER A 103 -18.71 -2.47 15.72
N ILE A 104 -19.25 -3.12 14.67
CA ILE A 104 -19.34 -4.59 14.59
C ILE A 104 -17.95 -5.22 14.60
N CYS A 105 -16.98 -4.63 13.88
CA CYS A 105 -15.60 -5.12 13.87
C CYS A 105 -14.96 -5.01 15.27
N GLU A 106 -15.15 -3.89 15.96
CA GLU A 106 -14.66 -3.69 17.34
C GLU A 106 -15.26 -4.73 18.29
N GLU A 107 -16.57 -4.94 18.21
CA GLU A 107 -17.27 -5.90 19.05
C GLU A 107 -16.84 -7.34 18.75
N ALA A 108 -16.60 -7.67 17.48
CA ALA A 108 -16.06 -8.97 17.08
C ALA A 108 -14.65 -9.20 17.65
N VAL A 109 -13.76 -8.21 17.58
CA VAL A 109 -12.43 -8.31 18.20
C VAL A 109 -12.56 -8.54 19.71
N LEU A 110 -13.35 -7.73 20.41
CA LEU A 110 -13.48 -7.80 21.86
C LEU A 110 -14.10 -9.12 22.35
N ASN A 111 -15.14 -9.59 21.67
CA ASN A 111 -15.91 -10.76 22.12
C ASN A 111 -15.35 -12.09 21.62
N LEU A 112 -14.76 -12.12 20.42
CA LEU A 112 -14.21 -13.35 19.86
C LEU A 112 -12.76 -13.56 20.31
N GLY A 113 -12.01 -12.49 20.64
CA GLY A 113 -10.61 -12.60 21.04
C GLY A 113 -9.73 -13.17 19.93
N ALA A 114 -8.53 -13.65 20.26
CA ALA A 114 -7.65 -14.32 19.30
C ALA A 114 -8.06 -15.79 19.06
N SER A 115 -9.28 -16.02 18.55
CA SER A 115 -9.89 -17.34 18.37
C SER A 115 -10.06 -17.74 16.89
N ASN A 116 -10.43 -19.00 16.66
CA ASN A 116 -10.79 -19.48 15.33
C ASN A 116 -12.07 -18.78 14.81
N GLU A 117 -13.00 -18.44 15.70
CA GLU A 117 -14.22 -17.71 15.37
C GLU A 117 -13.91 -16.29 14.88
N LEU A 118 -12.89 -15.61 15.43
CA LEU A 118 -12.44 -14.33 14.88
C LEU A 118 -11.85 -14.51 13.46
N ALA A 119 -11.11 -15.60 13.23
CA ALA A 119 -10.59 -15.90 11.89
C ALA A 119 -11.71 -16.18 10.88
N GLU A 120 -12.75 -16.90 11.29
CA GLU A 120 -13.95 -17.11 10.48
C GLU A 120 -14.67 -15.80 10.17
N PHE A 121 -14.78 -14.90 11.16
CA PHE A 121 -15.34 -13.56 10.95
C PHE A 121 -14.53 -12.76 9.94
N ILE A 122 -13.20 -12.72 10.09
CA ILE A 122 -12.27 -11.99 9.20
C ILE A 122 -12.37 -12.49 7.75
N ASN A 123 -12.54 -13.80 7.57
CA ASN A 123 -12.63 -14.44 6.27
C ASN A 123 -14.06 -14.45 5.69
N HIS A 124 -15.03 -13.86 6.38
CA HIS A 124 -16.40 -13.79 5.88
C HIS A 124 -16.43 -13.10 4.50
N PRO A 125 -17.09 -13.65 3.46
CA PRO A 125 -17.04 -13.11 2.10
C PRO A 125 -17.47 -11.64 2.01
N SER A 126 -18.51 -11.26 2.76
CA SER A 126 -19.01 -9.90 2.79
C SER A 126 -18.04 -8.91 3.45
N LEU A 127 -17.15 -9.37 4.34
CA LEU A 127 -16.09 -8.54 4.93
C LEU A 127 -14.90 -8.46 3.97
N SER A 128 -14.58 -9.57 3.28
CA SER A 128 -13.50 -9.64 2.29
C SER A 128 -13.68 -8.68 1.12
N SER A 129 -14.92 -8.34 0.76
CA SER A 129 -15.23 -7.32 -0.25
C SER A 129 -15.09 -5.88 0.27
N SER A 130 -15.00 -5.69 1.59
CA SER A 130 -14.84 -4.38 2.23
C SER A 130 -13.39 -4.14 2.68
N VAL A 131 -12.54 -3.79 1.71
CA VAL A 131 -11.09 -3.58 1.92
C VAL A 131 -10.80 -2.69 3.14
N SER A 132 -11.51 -1.57 3.31
CA SER A 132 -11.26 -0.63 4.40
C SER A 132 -11.50 -1.21 5.81
N HIS A 133 -12.55 -2.01 5.99
CA HIS A 133 -12.86 -2.57 7.31
C HIS A 133 -11.98 -3.76 7.62
N ARG A 134 -11.68 -4.60 6.61
CA ARG A 134 -10.72 -5.69 6.74
C ARG A 134 -9.32 -5.17 7.09
N ASP A 135 -8.87 -4.10 6.42
CA ASP A 135 -7.59 -3.45 6.71
C ASP A 135 -7.57 -2.85 8.13
N TRP A 136 -8.68 -2.25 8.58
CA TRP A 136 -8.79 -1.77 9.95
C TRP A 136 -8.73 -2.92 10.97
N LEU A 137 -9.44 -4.01 10.72
CA LEU A 137 -9.47 -5.19 11.59
C LEU A 137 -8.07 -5.76 11.74
N LEU A 138 -7.41 -6.07 10.63
CA LEU A 138 -6.05 -6.64 10.58
C LEU A 138 -4.95 -5.68 11.06
N GLY A 139 -5.27 -4.39 11.25
CA GLY A 139 -4.35 -3.38 11.77
C GLY A 139 -4.76 -2.90 13.16
N PRO A 140 -5.31 -1.68 13.32
CA PRO A 140 -5.70 -1.13 14.62
C PRO A 140 -6.56 -2.06 15.47
N GLY A 141 -7.57 -2.71 14.88
CA GLY A 141 -8.55 -3.54 15.59
C GLY A 141 -7.88 -4.66 16.41
N LEU A 142 -7.09 -5.51 15.76
CA LEU A 142 -6.36 -6.59 16.44
C LEU A 142 -5.38 -6.09 17.52
N GLY A 143 -4.93 -4.83 17.47
CA GLY A 143 -4.02 -4.25 18.47
C GLY A 143 -4.62 -4.23 19.88
N VAL A 144 -5.94 -4.05 19.97
CA VAL A 144 -6.66 -4.00 21.24
C VAL A 144 -6.52 -5.31 22.02
N LEU A 145 -6.48 -6.46 21.33
CA LEU A 145 -6.36 -7.78 21.95
C LEU A 145 -5.10 -7.93 22.79
N PHE A 146 -4.03 -7.27 22.38
CA PHE A 146 -2.71 -7.44 22.97
C PHE A 146 -2.33 -6.29 23.90
N SER A 147 -3.34 -5.59 24.40
CA SER A 147 -3.24 -4.54 25.41
C SER A 147 -4.05 -4.91 26.66
N GLY A 148 -3.66 -4.38 27.82
CA GLY A 148 -4.38 -4.59 29.09
C GLY A 148 -4.23 -6.00 29.70
N ALA A 149 -5.14 -6.35 30.61
CA ALA A 149 -5.04 -7.54 31.46
C ALA A 149 -5.17 -8.88 30.70
N ASN A 150 -5.80 -8.89 29.52
CA ASN A 150 -6.01 -10.11 28.73
C ASN A 150 -4.91 -10.37 27.68
N ALA A 151 -3.91 -9.49 27.59
CA ALA A 151 -2.91 -9.55 26.52
C ALA A 151 -2.14 -10.88 26.49
N GLU A 152 -1.77 -11.42 27.66
CA GLU A 152 -1.08 -12.71 27.77
C GLU A 152 -1.96 -13.87 27.31
N LYS A 153 -3.20 -13.94 27.79
CA LYS A 153 -4.17 -14.95 27.36
C LYS A 153 -4.37 -14.91 25.84
N ASN A 154 -4.56 -13.72 25.28
CA ASN A 154 -4.77 -13.56 23.84
C ASN A 154 -3.53 -13.96 23.02
N ARG A 155 -2.32 -13.72 23.53
CA ARG A 155 -1.08 -14.20 22.88
C ARG A 155 -0.99 -15.72 22.86
N ASN A 156 -1.44 -16.42 23.90
CA ASN A 156 -1.45 -17.87 23.87
C ASN A 156 -2.56 -18.40 22.96
N SER A 157 -3.75 -17.81 23.00
CA SER A 157 -4.88 -18.24 22.15
C SER A 157 -4.62 -18.06 20.65
N MET A 158 -3.87 -17.03 20.23
CA MET A 158 -3.60 -16.82 18.80
C MET A 158 -2.80 -17.96 18.16
N LEU A 159 -2.02 -18.71 18.94
CA LEU A 159 -1.22 -19.84 18.45
C LEU A 159 -2.12 -21.00 17.96
N GLU A 160 -3.32 -21.10 18.52
CA GLU A 160 -4.34 -22.12 18.21
C GLU A 160 -5.22 -21.76 16.99
N VAL A 161 -5.00 -20.59 16.39
CA VAL A 161 -5.73 -20.15 15.20
C VAL A 161 -5.27 -20.99 14.00
N LYS A 162 -6.20 -21.70 13.37
CA LYS A 162 -5.94 -22.64 12.26
C LYS A 162 -5.63 -21.91 10.95
N ASP A 163 -6.25 -20.77 10.71
CA ASP A 163 -5.96 -19.96 9.53
C ASP A 163 -4.58 -19.31 9.68
N VAL A 164 -3.61 -19.78 8.90
CA VAL A 164 -2.22 -19.32 8.95
C VAL A 164 -2.09 -17.82 8.64
N ASN A 165 -2.92 -17.27 7.73
CA ASN A 165 -2.84 -15.86 7.37
C ASN A 165 -3.36 -14.97 8.50
N VAL A 166 -4.48 -15.35 9.12
CA VAL A 166 -5.02 -14.63 10.29
C VAL A 166 -4.10 -14.79 11.49
N ARG A 167 -3.57 -15.99 11.74
CA ARG A 167 -2.58 -16.23 12.80
C ARG A 167 -1.34 -15.37 12.61
N ASN A 168 -0.79 -15.28 11.39
CA ASN A 168 0.35 -14.41 11.10
C ASN A 168 0.05 -12.93 11.35
N ALA A 169 -1.15 -12.46 10.99
CA ALA A 169 -1.58 -11.08 11.28
C ALA A 169 -1.70 -10.82 12.78
N LEU A 170 -2.30 -11.75 13.54
CA LEU A 170 -2.38 -11.70 15.00
C LEU A 170 -0.99 -11.69 15.64
N CYS A 171 -0.10 -12.59 15.23
CA CYS A 171 1.27 -12.69 15.72
C CYS A 171 2.06 -11.41 15.44
N LYS A 172 1.94 -10.86 14.24
CA LYS A 172 2.55 -9.57 13.91
C LYS A 172 2.03 -8.47 14.84
N ARG A 173 0.71 -8.39 15.03
CA ARG A 173 0.12 -7.34 15.86
C ARG A 173 0.46 -7.49 17.35
N ALA A 174 0.53 -8.73 17.84
CA ALA A 174 1.03 -9.03 19.18
C ALA A 174 2.47 -8.56 19.36
N GLY A 175 3.33 -8.75 18.35
CA GLY A 175 4.70 -8.27 18.37
C GLY A 175 4.81 -6.74 18.44
N GLU A 176 3.92 -6.03 17.75
CA GLU A 176 3.88 -4.56 17.75
C GLU A 176 3.51 -3.97 19.12
N THR A 177 2.67 -4.65 19.91
CA THR A 177 2.26 -4.17 21.23
C THR A 177 3.07 -4.76 22.39
N PHE A 178 3.89 -5.79 22.12
CA PHE A 178 4.68 -6.44 23.16
C PHE A 178 5.74 -5.48 23.71
N GLY A 179 5.80 -5.34 25.04
CA GLY A 179 6.87 -4.60 25.72
C GLY A 179 8.27 -5.19 25.50
N ALA A 180 9.31 -4.49 25.92
CA ALA A 180 10.69 -4.99 25.79
C ALA A 180 10.97 -6.18 26.72
N LEU A 181 10.45 -6.13 27.95
CA LEU A 181 10.63 -7.17 28.95
C LEU A 181 9.80 -8.41 28.60
N GLY A 182 10.43 -9.60 28.62
CA GLY A 182 9.74 -10.87 28.39
C GLY A 182 9.54 -11.24 26.92
N PHE A 183 9.85 -10.36 25.96
CA PHE A 183 9.60 -10.66 24.54
C PHE A 183 10.49 -11.79 24.03
N LYS A 184 11.76 -11.79 24.42
CA LYS A 184 12.72 -12.83 24.04
C LYS A 184 12.33 -14.17 24.63
N GLU A 185 12.02 -14.20 25.91
CA GLU A 185 11.57 -15.39 26.63
C GLU A 185 10.30 -15.95 26.01
N TYR A 186 9.34 -15.08 25.65
CA TYR A 186 8.15 -15.49 24.94
C TYR A 186 8.48 -16.07 23.55
N LEU A 187 9.31 -15.39 22.77
CA LEU A 187 9.71 -15.86 21.44
C LEU A 187 10.42 -17.22 21.48
N ASP A 188 11.30 -17.40 22.47
CA ASP A 188 12.07 -18.64 22.72
C ASP A 188 11.19 -19.77 23.27
N SER A 189 10.10 -19.44 23.97
CA SER A 189 9.11 -20.41 24.46
C SER A 189 8.22 -21.01 23.38
N LEU A 190 8.18 -20.41 22.18
CA LEU A 190 7.39 -20.95 21.07
C LEU A 190 7.99 -22.27 20.61
N GLU A 191 7.23 -23.35 20.85
CA GLU A 191 7.61 -24.70 20.47
C GLU A 191 7.77 -24.85 18.94
N ALA A 192 8.31 -26.01 18.52
CA ALA A 192 8.57 -26.29 17.12
C ALA A 192 7.31 -26.15 16.23
N ASP A 193 6.12 -26.44 16.79
CA ASP A 193 4.82 -26.42 16.13
C ASP A 193 4.26 -25.01 15.92
N HIS A 194 4.83 -24.00 16.58
CA HIS A 194 4.45 -22.58 16.46
C HIS A 194 5.60 -21.70 15.97
N ALA A 195 6.62 -22.32 15.38
CA ALA A 195 7.79 -21.58 14.92
C ALA A 195 7.50 -20.64 13.74
N ASP A 196 6.40 -20.87 13.01
CA ASP A 196 5.91 -19.96 11.98
C ASP A 196 5.45 -18.62 12.56
N CYS A 197 5.06 -18.57 13.85
CA CYS A 197 4.67 -17.36 14.55
C CYS A 197 5.86 -16.47 14.95
N GLN A 198 7.08 -17.03 15.08
CA GLN A 198 8.27 -16.27 15.49
C GLN A 198 8.59 -15.12 14.54
N SER A 199 8.52 -15.38 13.23
CA SER A 199 8.84 -14.41 12.18
C SER A 199 7.87 -13.21 12.18
N PRO A 200 6.54 -13.41 12.15
CA PRO A 200 5.58 -12.31 12.30
C PRO A 200 5.73 -11.54 13.62
N LEU A 201 5.90 -12.23 14.76
CA LEU A 201 6.10 -11.58 16.06
C LEU A 201 7.31 -10.65 16.05
N LEU A 202 8.46 -11.16 15.60
CA LEU A 202 9.68 -10.36 15.49
C LEU A 202 9.49 -9.20 14.51
N THR A 203 8.83 -9.45 13.37
CA THR A 203 8.50 -8.38 12.41
C THR A 203 7.71 -7.27 13.08
N GLY A 204 6.65 -7.61 13.82
CA GLY A 204 5.82 -6.65 14.54
C GLY A 204 6.62 -5.83 15.54
N ARG A 205 7.46 -6.50 16.34
CA ARG A 205 8.33 -5.83 17.31
C ARG A 205 9.30 -4.85 16.65
N CYS A 206 9.95 -5.27 15.57
CA CYS A 206 10.85 -4.42 14.80
C CYS A 206 10.10 -3.24 14.16
N VAL A 207 8.88 -3.45 13.64
CA VAL A 207 8.03 -2.39 13.08
C VAL A 207 7.72 -1.33 14.14
N ALA A 208 7.25 -1.74 15.32
CA ALA A 208 6.92 -0.82 16.40
C ALA A 208 8.14 -0.03 16.88
N LEU A 209 9.31 -0.68 17.00
CA LEU A 209 10.55 0.00 17.34
C LEU A 209 10.98 0.98 16.25
N ALA A 210 10.90 0.59 14.97
CA ALA A 210 11.44 1.40 13.88
C ALA A 210 10.67 2.70 13.64
N GLN A 211 9.44 2.80 14.16
CA GLN A 211 8.66 4.05 14.18
C GLN A 211 9.27 5.13 15.08
N THR A 212 10.05 4.77 16.09
CA THR A 212 10.61 5.72 17.09
C THR A 212 12.12 5.63 17.23
N ASN A 213 12.70 4.46 16.96
CA ASN A 213 14.12 4.15 17.12
C ASN A 213 14.54 3.08 16.11
N LEU A 214 15.00 3.50 14.93
CA LEU A 214 15.46 2.61 13.87
C LEU A 214 16.64 1.72 14.31
N GLU A 215 17.61 2.30 15.02
CA GLU A 215 18.77 1.56 15.55
C GLU A 215 18.32 0.48 16.55
N GLY A 216 17.35 0.81 17.41
CA GLY A 216 16.73 -0.13 18.33
C GLY A 216 16.01 -1.28 17.62
N ALA A 217 15.34 -1.02 16.50
CA ALA A 217 14.71 -2.06 15.69
C ALA A 217 15.72 -3.01 15.05
N VAL A 218 16.82 -2.47 14.52
CA VAL A 218 17.94 -3.24 13.96
C VAL A 218 18.61 -4.08 15.03
N TYR A 219 18.89 -3.49 16.19
CA TYR A 219 19.49 -4.18 17.33
C TYR A 219 18.59 -5.31 17.81
N ALA A 220 17.30 -5.03 18.02
CA ALA A 220 16.31 -6.03 18.42
C ALA A 220 16.23 -7.18 17.41
N PHE A 221 16.22 -6.88 16.10
CA PHE A 221 16.25 -7.93 15.08
C PHE A 221 17.50 -8.81 15.23
N ARG A 222 18.69 -8.22 15.32
CA ARG A 222 19.95 -8.96 15.44
C ARG A 222 19.99 -9.83 16.69
N GLU A 223 19.49 -9.32 17.81
CA GLU A 223 19.48 -10.05 19.08
C GLU A 223 18.45 -11.19 19.10
N LEU A 224 17.28 -10.97 18.51
CA LEU A 224 16.12 -11.86 18.62
C LEU A 224 15.95 -12.78 17.40
N LYS A 225 16.74 -12.58 16.34
CA LYS A 225 16.69 -13.42 15.15
C LYS A 225 17.04 -14.86 15.53
N THR A 226 16.12 -15.77 15.24
CA THR A 226 16.35 -17.21 15.38
C THR A 226 16.81 -17.79 14.04
N ARG A 227 17.26 -19.06 14.02
CA ARG A 227 17.57 -19.75 12.75
C ARG A 227 16.36 -19.85 11.80
N ARG A 228 15.15 -19.65 12.32
CA ARG A 228 13.89 -19.80 11.57
C ARG A 228 13.32 -18.45 11.10
N THR A 229 13.81 -17.32 11.59
CA THR A 229 13.37 -16.00 11.11
C THR A 229 14.23 -15.52 9.94
N GLY A 230 13.60 -15.37 8.78
CA GLY A 230 14.21 -14.81 7.57
C GLY A 230 14.50 -13.32 7.72
N TYR A 231 15.27 -12.76 6.79
CA TYR A 231 15.51 -11.32 6.75
C TYR A 231 14.32 -10.51 6.22
N ASP A 232 13.34 -11.16 5.59
CA ASP A 232 12.09 -10.53 5.10
C ASP A 232 11.39 -9.71 6.20
N CYS A 233 11.47 -10.15 7.46
CA CYS A 233 10.96 -9.46 8.64
C CYS A 233 11.60 -8.08 8.82
N LEU A 234 12.93 -8.04 8.74
CA LEU A 234 13.71 -6.82 8.87
C LEU A 234 13.43 -5.89 7.69
N GLY A 235 13.42 -6.42 6.47
CA GLY A 235 13.09 -5.64 5.28
C GLY A 235 11.71 -4.97 5.40
N ALA A 236 10.70 -5.69 5.88
CA ALA A 236 9.38 -5.13 6.13
C ALA A 236 9.39 -4.05 7.23
N ALA A 237 10.11 -4.26 8.33
CA ALA A 237 10.23 -3.27 9.39
C ALA A 237 10.93 -1.99 8.93
N LEU A 238 12.03 -2.13 8.20
CA LEU A 238 12.77 -1.01 7.61
C LEU A 238 11.88 -0.27 6.60
N ALA A 239 11.17 -0.97 5.70
CA ALA A 239 10.26 -0.32 4.76
C ALA A 239 9.22 0.57 5.44
N ILE A 240 8.65 0.12 6.57
CA ILE A 240 7.70 0.93 7.35
C ILE A 240 8.36 2.13 8.02
N ALA A 241 9.56 1.95 8.59
CA ALA A 241 10.33 3.05 9.18
C ALA A 241 10.61 4.16 8.17
N PHE A 242 10.94 3.75 6.95
CA PHE A 242 11.24 4.64 5.84
C PHE A 242 9.98 5.25 5.22
N ALA A 243 8.80 4.65 5.36
CA ALA A 243 7.59 5.01 4.61
C ALA A 243 7.19 6.49 4.70
N ASN A 244 7.54 7.19 5.77
CA ASN A 244 7.22 8.61 5.98
C ASN A 244 8.42 9.56 5.80
N MET A 245 9.60 9.03 5.47
CA MET A 245 10.79 9.84 5.23
C MET A 245 10.70 10.50 3.85
N ASN A 246 11.20 11.73 3.72
CA ASN A 246 11.48 12.30 2.41
C ASN A 246 12.73 11.63 1.80
N TYR A 247 12.97 11.86 0.51
CA TYR A 247 14.10 11.27 -0.22
C TYR A 247 15.46 11.53 0.46
N THR A 248 15.75 12.75 0.90
CA THR A 248 17.05 13.10 1.51
C THR A 248 17.29 12.37 2.83
N THR A 249 16.28 12.36 3.71
CA THR A 249 16.35 11.65 5.00
C THR A 249 16.47 10.15 4.78
N ALA A 250 15.67 9.58 3.86
CA ALA A 250 15.75 8.17 3.50
C ALA A 250 17.14 7.82 2.94
N LYS A 251 17.68 8.59 2.00
CA LYS A 251 19.00 8.32 1.40
C LYS A 251 20.12 8.32 2.43
N THR A 252 20.16 9.33 3.30
CA THR A 252 21.16 9.41 4.38
C THR A 252 21.03 8.24 5.35
N THR A 253 19.80 7.91 5.74
CA THR A 253 19.53 6.83 6.69
C THR A 253 19.87 5.46 6.10
N LEU A 254 19.55 5.23 4.83
CA LEU A 254 19.92 4.00 4.12
C LEU A 254 21.43 3.86 3.98
N GLY A 255 22.12 4.96 3.65
CA GLY A 255 23.58 4.99 3.50
C GLY A 255 24.35 4.76 4.80
N SER A 256 23.74 5.02 5.96
CA SER A 256 24.36 4.73 7.27
C SER A 256 24.11 3.30 7.77
N LEU A 257 23.27 2.51 7.09
CA LEU A 257 23.06 1.12 7.46
C LEU A 257 24.28 0.25 7.08
N PRO A 258 24.67 -0.71 7.93
CA PRO A 258 25.53 -1.82 7.55
C PRO A 258 25.05 -2.53 6.26
N ASP A 259 25.98 -2.98 5.42
CA ASP A 259 25.66 -3.54 4.10
C ASP A 259 24.70 -4.75 4.15
N ASP A 260 24.81 -5.59 5.19
CA ASP A 260 23.92 -6.73 5.42
C ASP A 260 22.47 -6.29 5.63
N LEU A 261 22.24 -5.13 6.26
CA LEU A 261 20.91 -4.60 6.51
C LEU A 261 20.42 -3.73 5.36
N LYS A 262 21.34 -3.10 4.63
CA LYS A 262 21.02 -2.21 3.52
C LYS A 262 20.35 -2.97 2.38
N SER A 263 20.84 -4.16 2.04
CA SER A 263 20.20 -5.04 1.05
C SER A 263 18.76 -5.39 1.45
N GLU A 264 18.53 -5.67 2.73
CA GLU A 264 17.21 -6.01 3.26
C GLU A 264 16.28 -4.80 3.28
N ALA A 265 16.79 -3.62 3.62
CA ALA A 265 16.05 -2.37 3.56
C ALA A 265 15.60 -2.06 2.13
N VAL A 266 16.51 -2.19 1.16
CA VAL A 266 16.24 -2.02 -0.26
C VAL A 266 15.19 -3.02 -0.75
N SER A 267 15.32 -4.30 -0.40
CA SER A 267 14.35 -5.34 -0.77
C SER A 267 12.96 -5.04 -0.18
N GLY A 268 12.92 -4.67 1.10
CA GLY A 268 11.71 -4.26 1.79
C GLY A 268 11.05 -3.05 1.15
N MET A 269 11.81 -1.97 0.88
CA MET A 269 11.32 -0.78 0.18
C MET A 269 10.92 -1.08 -1.26
N ARG A 270 11.51 -2.07 -1.92
CA ARG A 270 11.00 -2.50 -3.22
C ARG A 270 9.60 -3.10 -3.05
N GLU A 271 9.40 -3.99 -2.10
CA GLU A 271 8.24 -4.88 -2.00
C GLU A 271 7.05 -4.32 -1.23
N LYS A 272 7.30 -3.54 -0.19
CA LYS A 272 6.31 -3.11 0.80
C LYS A 272 6.08 -1.61 0.83
N GLN A 273 6.65 -0.86 -0.12
CA GLN A 273 6.51 0.60 -0.13
C GLN A 273 5.05 1.03 -0.19
N GLY A 274 4.72 2.03 0.64
CA GLY A 274 3.49 2.80 0.54
C GLY A 274 3.49 3.75 -0.67
N ARG A 275 2.68 4.80 -0.60
CA ARG A 275 2.55 5.79 -1.69
C ARG A 275 3.65 6.85 -1.73
N ASN A 276 4.49 6.91 -0.69
CA ASN A 276 5.60 7.85 -0.60
C ASN A 276 6.72 7.43 -1.55
N VAL A 277 7.04 8.32 -2.49
CA VAL A 277 8.04 8.05 -3.53
C VAL A 277 9.46 8.24 -3.02
N GLY A 278 9.68 9.12 -2.05
CA GLY A 278 11.02 9.50 -1.57
C GLY A 278 11.91 8.31 -1.18
N PRO A 279 11.47 7.41 -0.27
CA PRO A 279 12.29 6.28 0.14
C PRO A 279 12.49 5.25 -0.97
N PHE A 280 11.51 5.10 -1.88
CA PHE A 280 11.69 4.26 -3.06
C PHE A 280 12.82 4.78 -3.96
N LEU A 281 12.90 6.10 -4.19
CA LEU A 281 13.99 6.70 -4.95
C LEU A 281 15.35 6.51 -4.26
N ALA A 282 15.40 6.62 -2.94
CA ALA A 282 16.61 6.32 -2.17
C ALA A 282 17.04 4.85 -2.33
N ALA A 283 16.09 3.90 -2.34
CA ALA A 283 16.37 2.50 -2.60
C ALA A 283 16.89 2.25 -4.04
N VAL A 284 16.34 2.95 -5.04
CA VAL A 284 16.83 2.89 -6.43
C VAL A 284 18.28 3.36 -6.51
N ASP A 285 18.62 4.49 -5.87
CA ASP A 285 19.98 5.02 -5.86
C ASP A 285 21.01 4.03 -5.30
N GLU A 286 20.63 3.22 -4.31
CA GLU A 286 21.51 2.20 -3.75
C GLU A 286 21.78 1.04 -4.73
N VAL A 287 20.78 0.65 -5.52
CA VAL A 287 20.91 -0.51 -6.42
C VAL A 287 21.37 -0.16 -7.83
N ILE A 288 21.19 1.08 -8.29
CA ILE A 288 21.39 1.47 -9.69
C ILE A 288 22.83 1.31 -10.18
N ASN A 289 23.79 1.21 -9.25
CA ASN A 289 25.21 1.02 -9.55
C ASN A 289 25.74 -0.37 -9.16
N THR A 290 24.85 -1.31 -8.79
CA THR A 290 25.26 -2.68 -8.45
C THR A 290 25.17 -3.60 -9.66
N ALA A 291 25.85 -4.74 -9.61
CA ALA A 291 25.81 -5.75 -10.67
C ALA A 291 24.40 -6.36 -10.87
N ASP A 292 23.53 -6.26 -9.87
CA ASP A 292 22.17 -6.80 -9.94
C ASP A 292 21.18 -5.85 -10.64
N TRP A 293 21.57 -4.60 -10.89
CA TRP A 293 20.70 -3.61 -11.55
C TRP A 293 20.14 -4.12 -12.87
N ALA A 294 20.98 -4.69 -13.73
CA ALA A 294 20.58 -5.18 -15.05
C ALA A 294 19.46 -6.25 -15.01
N LYS A 295 19.35 -7.00 -13.91
CA LYS A 295 18.28 -8.01 -13.72
C LYS A 295 17.01 -7.39 -13.13
N ALA A 296 17.14 -6.30 -12.38
CA ALA A 296 16.07 -5.71 -11.60
C ALA A 296 15.46 -4.44 -12.22
N GLU A 297 16.16 -3.78 -13.14
CA GLU A 297 15.81 -2.48 -13.75
C GLU A 297 14.33 -2.39 -14.12
N LYS A 298 13.83 -3.34 -14.91
CA LYS A 298 12.45 -3.35 -15.38
C LYS A 298 11.44 -3.37 -14.23
N THR A 299 11.72 -4.15 -13.18
CA THR A 299 10.84 -4.25 -12.00
C THR A 299 10.81 -2.92 -11.24
N TRP A 300 11.96 -2.24 -11.11
CA TRP A 300 12.05 -0.91 -10.50
C TRP A 300 11.32 0.14 -11.34
N CYS A 301 11.48 0.16 -12.66
CA CYS A 301 10.77 1.06 -13.57
C CYS A 301 9.25 0.90 -13.48
N VAL A 302 8.73 -0.35 -13.45
CA VAL A 302 7.29 -0.61 -13.30
C VAL A 302 6.77 -0.11 -11.95
N LYS A 303 7.51 -0.35 -10.86
CA LYS A 303 7.11 0.14 -9.53
C LYS A 303 7.14 1.66 -9.45
N LEU A 304 8.18 2.30 -9.99
CA LEU A 304 8.24 3.76 -10.08
C LEU A 304 7.07 4.31 -10.89
N HIS A 305 6.69 3.66 -11.99
CA HIS A 305 5.58 4.10 -12.83
C HIS A 305 4.27 4.12 -12.04
N ASN A 306 4.02 3.07 -11.27
CA ASN A 306 2.85 2.98 -10.41
C ASN A 306 2.89 4.07 -9.32
N LEU A 307 4.02 4.25 -8.64
CA LEU A 307 4.15 5.26 -7.57
C LEU A 307 4.03 6.69 -8.10
N ALA A 308 4.79 7.03 -9.16
CA ALA A 308 4.81 8.36 -9.75
C ALA A 308 3.47 8.75 -10.36
N GLY A 309 2.67 7.80 -10.84
CA GLY A 309 1.32 8.03 -11.36
C GLY A 309 0.33 8.58 -10.33
N PHE A 310 0.53 8.27 -9.04
CA PHE A 310 -0.32 8.73 -7.94
C PHE A 310 0.36 9.73 -7.01
N SER A 311 1.65 10.00 -7.20
CA SER A 311 2.41 10.91 -6.35
C SER A 311 2.07 12.38 -6.63
N THR A 312 2.03 13.18 -5.57
CA THR A 312 1.99 14.65 -5.65
C THR A 312 3.37 15.28 -5.42
N GLU A 313 4.41 14.48 -5.18
CA GLU A 313 5.78 14.92 -4.88
C GLU A 313 6.59 15.13 -6.18
N TYR A 314 6.06 15.92 -7.11
CA TYR A 314 6.66 16.12 -8.42
C TYR A 314 8.06 16.73 -8.33
N GLU A 315 8.24 17.72 -7.45
CA GLU A 315 9.52 18.40 -7.27
C GLU A 315 10.63 17.43 -6.83
N THR A 316 10.32 16.49 -5.92
CA THR A 316 11.24 15.42 -5.50
C THR A 316 11.61 14.52 -6.67
N LEU A 317 10.62 14.08 -7.46
CA LEU A 317 10.84 13.24 -8.63
C LEU A 317 11.71 13.92 -9.70
N LEU A 318 11.44 15.20 -10.00
CA LEU A 318 12.19 15.96 -10.99
C LEU A 318 13.62 16.23 -10.54
N ALA A 319 13.81 16.60 -9.27
CA ALA A 319 15.13 16.80 -8.69
C ALA A 319 15.95 15.51 -8.74
N TRP A 320 15.35 14.37 -8.36
CA TRP A 320 16.00 13.06 -8.44
C TRP A 320 16.30 12.66 -9.90
N ALA A 321 15.35 12.80 -10.83
CA ALA A 321 15.56 12.47 -12.23
C ALA A 321 16.70 13.31 -12.86
N ALA A 322 16.87 14.56 -12.43
CA ALA A 322 17.98 15.40 -12.87
C ALA A 322 19.36 14.90 -12.40
N LEU A 323 19.43 14.03 -11.38
CA LEU A 323 20.68 13.42 -10.88
C LEU A 323 21.04 12.12 -11.62
N LEU A 324 20.11 11.51 -12.37
CA LEU A 324 20.39 10.26 -13.08
C LEU A 324 21.52 10.45 -14.11
N PRO A 325 22.46 9.48 -14.20
CA PRO A 325 23.52 9.52 -15.20
C PRO A 325 22.96 9.24 -16.59
N GLU A 326 23.68 9.68 -17.63
CA GLU A 326 23.35 9.33 -19.02
C GLU A 326 23.79 7.90 -19.31
N ARG A 327 22.86 6.95 -19.16
CA ARG A 327 23.07 5.53 -19.51
C ARG A 327 21.79 4.97 -20.08
N SER A 328 21.89 3.96 -20.94
CA SER A 328 20.70 3.36 -21.57
C SER A 328 19.73 2.75 -20.55
N ASP A 329 20.25 2.18 -19.47
CA ASP A 329 19.52 1.52 -18.37
C ASP A 329 18.88 2.49 -17.36
N THR A 330 19.19 3.79 -17.44
CA THR A 330 18.59 4.83 -16.59
C THR A 330 17.62 5.72 -17.36
N MET A 331 17.60 5.63 -18.70
CA MET A 331 16.70 6.41 -19.55
C MET A 331 15.22 6.11 -19.26
N ASP A 332 14.87 4.84 -19.00
CA ASP A 332 13.49 4.47 -18.69
C ASP A 332 13.06 4.95 -17.30
N LEU A 333 13.94 4.87 -16.30
CA LEU A 333 13.70 5.50 -15.00
C LEU A 333 13.44 7.01 -15.14
N TYR A 334 14.30 7.69 -15.90
CA TYR A 334 14.17 9.12 -16.16
C TYR A 334 12.81 9.46 -16.78
N ARG A 335 12.43 8.76 -17.87
CA ARG A 335 11.15 8.95 -18.55
C ARG A 335 9.98 8.70 -17.63
N VAL A 336 10.02 7.61 -16.86
CA VAL A 336 8.95 7.25 -15.92
C VAL A 336 8.79 8.33 -14.83
N ALA A 337 9.89 8.84 -14.28
CA ALA A 337 9.87 9.84 -13.22
C ALA A 337 9.23 11.17 -13.66
N ILE A 338 9.52 11.63 -14.89
CA ILE A 338 9.00 12.91 -15.39
C ILE A 338 7.59 12.80 -16.00
N ARG A 339 7.16 11.58 -16.38
CA ARG A 339 5.92 11.37 -17.14
C ARG A 339 4.69 11.91 -16.43
N SER A 340 4.52 11.60 -15.14
CA SER A 340 3.35 12.08 -14.39
C SER A 340 3.30 13.61 -14.31
N PHE A 341 4.45 14.26 -14.14
CA PHE A 341 4.54 15.71 -14.15
C PHE A 341 4.16 16.31 -15.52
N VAL A 342 4.67 15.74 -16.61
CA VAL A 342 4.33 16.16 -17.99
C VAL A 342 2.84 15.99 -18.29
N THR A 343 2.24 14.88 -17.83
CA THR A 343 0.82 14.59 -18.03
C THR A 343 -0.06 15.50 -17.20
N ASN A 344 0.26 15.69 -15.91
CA ASN A 344 -0.63 16.36 -14.96
C ASN A 344 -0.40 17.88 -14.86
N GLN A 345 0.80 18.37 -15.19
CA GLN A 345 1.18 19.78 -15.09
C GLN A 345 1.92 20.27 -16.36
N PRO A 346 1.29 20.19 -17.55
CA PRO A 346 1.97 20.45 -18.82
C PRO A 346 2.68 21.78 -18.89
N ASP A 347 2.06 22.88 -18.46
CA ASP A 347 2.66 24.20 -18.61
C ASP A 347 3.86 24.40 -17.68
N LYS A 348 3.79 23.89 -16.44
CA LYS A 348 4.96 23.85 -15.55
C LYS A 348 6.05 22.93 -16.11
N ALA A 349 5.67 21.80 -16.73
CA ALA A 349 6.60 20.92 -17.40
C ALA A 349 7.32 21.62 -18.55
N LYS A 350 6.64 22.44 -19.37
CA LYS A 350 7.32 23.23 -20.41
C LYS A 350 8.39 24.14 -19.82
N GLN A 351 8.06 24.86 -18.75
CA GLN A 351 9.00 25.76 -18.08
C GLN A 351 10.21 25.01 -17.51
N TRP A 352 9.97 23.88 -16.83
CA TRP A 352 11.03 23.03 -16.31
C TRP A 352 11.91 22.43 -17.42
N ILE A 353 11.32 21.95 -18.52
CA ILE A 353 12.08 21.41 -19.66
C ILE A 353 12.98 22.48 -20.29
N LEU A 354 12.49 23.72 -20.40
CA LEU A 354 13.25 24.83 -20.95
C LEU A 354 14.38 25.31 -20.01
N SER A 355 14.25 25.08 -18.70
CA SER A 355 15.30 25.40 -17.73
C SER A 355 16.41 24.36 -17.68
N LEU A 356 16.19 23.15 -18.22
CA LEU A 356 17.25 22.16 -18.35
C LEU A 356 18.32 22.65 -19.34
N PRO A 357 19.61 22.46 -19.03
CA PRO A 357 20.68 22.65 -19.99
C PRO A 357 20.42 21.84 -21.26
N GLN A 358 20.93 22.34 -22.39
CA GLN A 358 20.91 21.57 -23.62
C GLN A 358 21.69 20.25 -23.43
N GLY A 359 21.12 19.15 -23.93
CA GLY A 359 21.67 17.81 -23.75
C GLY A 359 20.56 16.78 -23.56
N TRP A 360 20.94 15.51 -23.35
CA TRP A 360 20.03 14.38 -23.40
C TRP A 360 18.81 14.51 -22.48
N LYS A 361 18.92 15.12 -21.30
CA LYS A 361 17.80 15.32 -20.36
C LYS A 361 16.72 16.21 -20.96
N ARG A 362 17.13 17.34 -21.56
CA ARG A 362 16.20 18.26 -22.23
C ARG A 362 15.58 17.60 -23.46
N GLU A 363 16.39 16.96 -24.30
CA GLU A 363 15.93 16.27 -25.51
C GLU A 363 14.95 15.13 -25.18
N ASN A 364 15.28 14.28 -24.20
CA ASN A 364 14.44 13.19 -23.73
C ASN A 364 13.16 13.69 -23.06
N SER A 365 13.21 14.81 -22.32
CA SER A 365 12.01 15.42 -21.76
C SER A 365 11.10 16.02 -22.82
N LEU A 366 11.65 16.69 -23.84
CA LEU A 366 10.87 17.18 -24.99
C LEU A 366 10.21 16.01 -25.73
N ALA A 367 10.94 14.91 -25.98
CA ALA A 367 10.37 13.70 -26.55
C ALA A 367 9.24 13.14 -25.66
N GLY A 368 9.47 12.98 -24.35
CA GLY A 368 8.44 12.55 -23.39
C GLY A 368 7.21 13.47 -23.37
N PHE A 369 7.41 14.78 -23.61
CA PHE A 369 6.34 15.76 -23.77
C PHE A 369 5.52 15.50 -25.04
N VAL A 370 6.17 15.26 -26.20
CA VAL A 370 5.49 14.88 -27.44
C VAL A 370 4.62 13.65 -27.21
N GLN A 371 5.19 12.58 -26.67
CA GLN A 371 4.48 11.33 -26.42
C GLN A 371 3.26 11.54 -25.53
N SER A 372 3.44 12.25 -24.41
CA SER A 372 2.38 12.50 -23.44
C SER A 372 1.28 13.41 -23.97
N SER A 373 1.62 14.50 -24.69
CA SER A 373 0.63 15.39 -25.30
C SER A 373 -0.23 14.67 -26.33
N LEU A 374 0.37 13.83 -27.19
CA LEU A 374 -0.39 13.05 -28.18
C LEU A 374 -1.23 11.94 -27.51
N ALA A 375 -0.62 11.12 -26.64
CA ALA A 375 -1.26 9.92 -26.12
C ALA A 375 -2.33 10.20 -25.06
N ALA A 376 -2.10 11.16 -24.15
CA ALA A 376 -3.01 11.42 -23.04
C ALA A 376 -4.04 12.51 -23.36
N ARG A 377 -3.71 13.47 -24.22
CA ARG A 377 -4.52 14.70 -24.41
C ARG A 377 -4.96 14.95 -25.86
N GLY A 378 -4.40 14.23 -26.84
CA GLY A 378 -4.58 14.59 -28.26
C GLY A 378 -4.10 16.01 -28.59
N ASP A 379 -3.18 16.54 -27.78
CA ASP A 379 -2.67 17.90 -27.86
C ASP A 379 -1.58 17.99 -28.95
N VAL A 380 -2.03 18.04 -30.20
CA VAL A 380 -1.14 18.14 -31.37
C VAL A 380 -0.30 19.42 -31.33
N THR A 381 -0.84 20.53 -30.83
CA THR A 381 -0.15 21.81 -30.76
C THR A 381 1.03 21.75 -29.78
N GLY A 382 0.80 21.28 -28.56
CA GLY A 382 1.87 21.10 -27.57
C GLY A 382 2.90 20.07 -28.01
N ALA A 383 2.47 19.00 -28.68
CA ALA A 383 3.39 18.04 -29.28
C ALA A 383 4.28 18.69 -30.36
N LYS A 384 3.71 19.51 -31.26
CA LYS A 384 4.48 20.20 -32.32
C LYS A 384 5.47 21.21 -31.73
N TRP A 385 5.06 21.93 -30.69
CA TRP A 385 5.95 22.82 -29.94
C TRP A 385 7.18 22.06 -29.42
N ALA A 386 6.97 20.96 -28.69
CA ALA A 386 8.08 20.19 -28.13
C ALA A 386 8.97 19.62 -29.23
N ARG A 387 8.37 19.05 -30.29
CA ARG A 387 9.10 18.49 -31.43
C ARG A 387 9.99 19.52 -32.14
N GLY A 388 9.52 20.76 -32.30
CA GLY A 388 10.28 21.83 -32.93
C GLY A 388 11.51 22.28 -32.13
N LEU A 389 11.61 21.90 -30.86
CA LEU A 389 12.75 22.19 -30.00
C LEU A 389 13.75 21.03 -29.89
N ILE A 390 13.40 19.83 -30.36
CA ILE A 390 14.28 18.66 -30.31
C ILE A 390 15.35 18.82 -31.40
N GLN A 391 16.62 18.83 -30.99
CA GLN A 391 17.77 18.95 -31.88
C GLN A 391 18.46 17.62 -32.15
N ASP A 392 18.39 16.69 -31.20
CA ASP A 392 18.99 15.37 -31.37
C ASP A 392 18.20 14.54 -32.40
N PRO A 393 18.85 14.02 -33.46
CA PRO A 393 18.15 13.30 -34.53
C PRO A 393 17.42 12.02 -34.07
N ALA A 394 17.93 11.31 -33.05
CA ALA A 394 17.32 10.08 -32.57
C ALA A 394 16.04 10.37 -31.77
N PHE A 395 16.06 11.39 -30.90
CA PHE A 395 14.86 11.86 -30.21
C PHE A 395 13.85 12.46 -31.19
N ALA A 396 14.31 13.19 -32.20
CA ALA A 396 13.47 13.76 -33.25
C ALA A 396 12.73 12.68 -34.05
N ALA A 397 13.45 11.63 -34.49
CA ALA A 397 12.87 10.50 -35.20
C ALA A 397 11.84 9.73 -34.35
N SER A 398 12.12 9.55 -33.06
CA SER A 398 11.17 8.92 -32.12
C SER A 398 9.88 9.74 -31.99
N ALA A 399 10.02 11.07 -31.86
CA ALA A 399 8.89 11.99 -31.80
C ALA A 399 8.05 11.99 -33.08
N ASP A 400 8.68 11.96 -34.26
CA ASP A 400 7.99 11.84 -35.55
C ASP A 400 7.23 10.51 -35.67
N GLY A 401 7.82 9.40 -35.19
CA GLY A 401 7.15 8.11 -35.10
C GLY A 401 5.84 8.17 -34.31
N TRP A 402 5.83 8.87 -33.17
CA TRP A 402 4.62 9.04 -32.37
C TRP A 402 3.54 9.88 -33.06
N PHE A 403 3.90 10.88 -33.85
CA PHE A 403 2.93 11.61 -34.68
C PHE A 403 2.26 10.68 -35.70
N LEU A 404 3.04 9.88 -36.42
CA LEU A 404 2.50 8.93 -37.39
C LEU A 404 1.56 7.91 -36.73
N ASP A 405 1.91 7.40 -35.56
CA ASP A 405 1.07 6.46 -34.82
C ASP A 405 -0.18 7.11 -34.25
N PHE A 406 -0.11 8.38 -33.84
CA PHE A 406 -1.27 9.16 -33.45
C PHE A 406 -2.22 9.36 -34.65
N GLU A 407 -1.72 9.81 -35.80
CA GLU A 407 -2.53 10.00 -37.01
C GLU A 407 -3.24 8.72 -37.47
N LYS A 408 -2.51 7.59 -37.49
CA LYS A 408 -3.09 6.28 -37.83
C LYS A 408 -4.23 5.90 -36.90
N ARG A 409 -4.11 6.17 -35.58
CA ARG A 409 -5.16 5.88 -34.59
C ARG A 409 -6.35 6.83 -34.76
N SER A 410 -6.11 8.12 -34.94
CA SER A 410 -7.16 9.13 -35.09
C SER A 410 -8.03 8.89 -36.32
N ARG A 411 -7.45 8.40 -37.44
CA ARG A 411 -8.23 8.02 -38.64
C ARG A 411 -9.16 6.83 -38.42
N LYS A 412 -8.86 5.92 -37.49
CA LYS A 412 -9.71 4.74 -37.21
C LYS A 412 -10.95 5.06 -36.38
N VAL A 413 -10.91 6.13 -35.61
CA VAL A 413 -11.98 6.47 -34.65
C VAL A 413 -13.10 7.29 -35.29
N LEU A 414 -12.83 7.96 -36.41
CA LEU A 414 -13.82 8.72 -37.17
C LEU A 414 -14.27 7.87 -38.38
N PRO A 415 -15.39 7.11 -38.30
CA PRO A 415 -16.00 6.58 -39.50
C PRO A 415 -16.41 7.76 -40.39
N GLN A 416 -16.02 7.70 -41.66
CA GLN A 416 -16.43 8.67 -42.68
C GLN A 416 -17.94 8.66 -42.89
#